data_AF-A0A401MJE2-F1
#
_entry.id   AF-A0A401MJE2-F1
#
_cell.length_a   1.000
_cell.length_b   1.000
_cell.length_c   1.000
_cell.angle_alpha   90.00
_cell.angle_beta   90.00
_cell.angle_gamma   90.00
#
_symmetry.space_group_name_H-M   'P 1'
#
loop_
_entity.id
_entity.type
_entity.pdbx_description
1 polymer ?
#
loop_
_entity_poly.entity_id
_entity_poly.type
_entity_poly.pdbx_seq_one_letter_code
_entity_poly.pdbx_strand_id
1 'polypeptide(L)'
;MSAMPIALLVTTAATGAVGVAVLRTLMVLRRQVAALHAELAQNNAAAARGRVPAARRSADVDEIRAAVAEALAEERERELAEARAFWAAQESRDGSDAPSLLGLPDSELFLPRQADFVGLEPVAEHGADADEFAGDSPELAAARRRHPSHPDFVPVASPVVNDHERTVATLEELAASRTELADVRPGPLGTLDVYVFADGTTLCMTPGHRETAERLAAALRAGETPILLGGSGISGAYTLTFTCGEEKVYILADRVIASL
;
A
#
# COMPACT_ATOMS: atom_id res chain seq x y z
N MET A 1 36.54 75.40 14.98
CA MET A 1 35.30 75.18 14.20
C MET A 1 34.94 73.71 14.33
N SER A 2 33.74 73.40 14.81
CA SER A 2 33.37 72.05 15.30
C SER A 2 33.16 71.06 14.14
N ALA A 3 33.96 69.98 14.12
CA ALA A 3 33.87 68.89 13.13
C ALA A 3 32.79 67.84 13.46
N MET A 4 32.27 67.86 14.69
CA MET A 4 31.32 66.90 15.23
C MET A 4 29.95 66.87 14.51
N PRO A 5 29.31 68.01 14.15
CA PRO A 5 28.02 67.98 13.47
C PRO A 5 28.13 67.47 12.02
N ILE A 6 29.26 67.71 11.36
CA ILE A 6 29.52 67.22 10.00
C ILE A 6 29.67 65.69 10.01
N ALA A 7 30.39 65.15 10.99
CA ALA A 7 30.53 63.69 11.14
C ALA A 7 29.18 62.99 11.37
N LEU A 8 28.29 63.59 12.17
CA LEU A 8 26.95 63.04 12.44
C LEU A 8 26.03 63.07 11.20
N LEU A 9 26.14 64.12 10.38
CA LEU A 9 25.40 64.23 9.12
C LEU A 9 25.88 63.19 8.09
N VAL A 10 27.19 62.96 8.01
CA VAL A 10 27.75 61.96 7.09
C VAL A 10 27.34 60.54 7.49
N THR A 11 27.35 60.21 8.78
CA THR A 11 26.94 58.87 9.24
C THR A 11 25.45 58.61 9.03
N THR A 12 24.58 59.58 9.34
CA THR A 12 23.14 59.44 9.10
C THR A 12 22.80 59.33 7.61
N ALA A 13 23.46 60.12 6.76
CA ALA A 13 23.32 60.00 5.31
C ALA A 13 23.81 58.64 4.78
N ALA A 14 24.94 58.14 5.28
CA ALA A 14 25.48 56.83 4.89
C ALA A 14 24.53 55.68 5.30
N THR A 15 24.01 55.70 6.53
CA THR A 15 23.06 54.68 7.00
C THR A 15 21.76 54.69 6.20
N GLY A 16 21.26 55.88 5.84
CA GLY A 16 20.10 56.03 4.95
C GLY A 16 20.33 55.44 3.56
N ALA A 17 21.49 55.72 2.96
CA ALA A 17 21.85 55.17 1.65
C ALA A 17 21.97 53.63 1.67
N VAL A 18 22.57 53.07 2.73
CA VAL A 18 22.65 51.61 2.92
C VAL A 18 21.26 51.01 3.10
N GLY A 19 20.39 51.63 3.90
CA GLY A 19 19.01 51.18 4.08
C GLY A 19 18.21 51.15 2.78
N VAL A 20 18.34 52.18 1.94
CA VAL A 20 17.70 52.23 0.61
C VAL A 20 18.27 51.16 -0.33
N ALA A 21 19.59 50.93 -0.29
CA ALA A 21 20.22 49.88 -1.09
C ALA A 21 19.70 48.48 -0.70
N VAL A 22 19.62 48.19 0.61
CA VAL A 22 19.08 46.92 1.13
C VAL A 22 17.60 46.74 0.77
N LEU A 23 16.80 47.80 0.87
CA LEU A 23 15.39 47.72 0.48
C LEU A 23 15.24 47.42 -1.02
N ARG A 24 16.06 48.04 -1.86
CA ARG A 24 16.07 47.74 -3.30
C ARG A 24 16.48 46.31 -3.59
N THR A 25 17.51 45.78 -2.93
CA THR A 25 17.93 44.38 -3.15
C THR A 25 16.85 43.40 -2.71
N LEU A 26 16.18 43.65 -1.58
CA LEU A 26 15.04 42.83 -1.14
C LEU A 26 13.85 42.90 -2.11
N MET A 27 13.54 44.07 -2.66
CA MET A 27 12.49 44.21 -3.67
C MET A 27 12.82 43.48 -4.97
N VAL A 28 14.07 43.53 -5.42
CA VAL A 28 14.54 42.80 -6.60
C VAL A 28 14.49 41.29 -6.35
N LEU A 29 14.96 40.83 -5.20
CA LEU A 29 14.93 39.41 -4.83
C LEU A 29 13.49 38.89 -4.75
N ARG A 30 12.57 39.65 -4.15
CA ARG A 30 11.14 39.29 -4.13
C ARG A 30 10.54 39.17 -5.53
N ARG A 31 10.91 40.04 -6.46
CA ARG A 31 10.47 39.94 -7.86
C ARG A 31 11.07 38.72 -8.56
N GLN A 32 12.34 38.40 -8.31
CA GLN A 32 13.00 37.22 -8.86
C GLN A 32 12.36 35.93 -8.34
N VAL A 33 12.09 35.82 -7.04
CA VAL A 33 11.39 34.67 -6.45
C VAL A 33 9.99 34.52 -7.03
N ALA A 34 9.23 35.61 -7.17
CA ALA A 34 7.91 35.57 -7.79
C ALA A 34 7.96 35.11 -9.27
N ALA A 35 8.98 35.55 -10.02
CA ALA A 35 9.20 35.11 -11.39
C ALA A 35 9.56 33.61 -11.47
N LEU A 36 10.46 33.13 -10.60
CA LEU A 36 10.83 31.71 -10.48
C LEU A 36 9.64 30.84 -10.10
N HIS A 37 8.79 31.28 -9.17
CA HIS A 37 7.56 30.55 -8.82
C HIS A 37 6.60 30.48 -10.00
N ALA A 38 6.45 31.55 -10.78
CA ALA A 38 5.62 31.55 -11.98
C ALA A 38 6.17 30.60 -13.06
N GLU A 39 7.49 30.59 -13.25
CA GLU A 39 8.16 29.69 -14.21
C GLU A 39 8.05 28.22 -13.79
N LEU A 40 8.24 27.90 -12.50
CA LEU A 40 8.03 26.56 -11.96
C LEU A 40 6.57 26.11 -12.09
N ALA A 41 5.60 26.99 -11.79
CA ALA A 41 4.19 26.68 -11.98
C ALA A 41 3.85 26.42 -13.45
N GLN A 42 4.44 27.18 -14.38
CA GLN A 42 4.26 26.98 -15.81
C GLN A 42 4.90 25.69 -16.31
N ASN A 43 6.11 25.37 -15.85
CA ASN A 43 6.82 24.12 -16.18
C ASN A 43 6.10 22.89 -15.60
N ASN A 44 5.61 22.99 -14.36
CA ASN A 44 4.79 21.94 -13.75
C ASN A 44 3.44 21.78 -14.48
N ALA A 45 2.80 22.86 -14.91
CA ALA A 45 1.59 22.79 -15.72
C ALA A 45 1.86 22.22 -17.13
N ALA A 46 3.06 22.44 -17.69
CA ALA A 46 3.50 21.81 -18.94
C ALA A 46 3.85 20.33 -18.75
N ALA A 47 4.46 19.97 -17.62
CA ALA A 47 4.75 18.59 -17.23
C ALA A 47 3.48 17.80 -16.88
N ALA A 48 2.48 18.44 -16.26
CA ALA A 48 1.14 17.87 -16.04
C ALA A 48 0.35 17.72 -17.34
N ARG A 49 0.65 18.52 -18.37
CA ARG A 49 0.20 18.29 -19.76
C ARG A 49 1.01 17.19 -20.46
N GLY A 50 2.06 16.70 -19.84
CA GLY A 50 2.82 15.52 -20.26
C GLY A 50 2.13 14.22 -19.85
N ARG A 51 1.41 13.62 -20.81
CA ARG A 51 1.17 12.17 -20.96
C ARG A 51 0.34 11.47 -19.88
N VAL A 52 -0.85 11.99 -19.57
CA VAL A 52 -1.95 11.09 -19.22
C VAL A 52 -2.79 10.88 -20.50
N PRO A 53 -2.89 9.65 -21.03
CA PRO A 53 -3.80 9.35 -22.12
C PRO A 53 -5.20 9.84 -21.75
N ALA A 54 -5.88 10.51 -22.69
CA ALA A 54 -7.25 10.95 -22.46
C ALA A 54 -8.11 9.79 -21.92
N ALA A 55 -8.96 10.08 -20.94
CA ALA A 55 -9.89 9.08 -20.41
C ALA A 55 -10.68 8.47 -21.57
N ARG A 56 -10.60 7.13 -21.70
CA ARG A 56 -11.36 6.37 -22.71
C ARG A 56 -12.84 6.74 -22.61
N ARG A 57 -13.51 6.88 -23.76
CA ARG A 57 -14.93 7.27 -23.80
C ARG A 57 -15.75 6.16 -23.15
N SER A 58 -16.93 6.47 -22.59
CA SER A 58 -17.75 5.47 -21.90
C SER A 58 -18.08 4.24 -22.76
N ALA A 59 -18.27 4.45 -24.07
CA ALA A 59 -18.46 3.37 -25.04
C ALA A 59 -17.28 2.38 -25.08
N ASP A 60 -16.04 2.87 -25.02
CA ASP A 60 -14.84 2.02 -25.01
C ASP A 60 -14.76 1.20 -23.70
N VAL A 61 -15.29 1.73 -22.59
CA VAL A 61 -15.30 1.03 -21.29
C VAL A 61 -16.32 -0.11 -21.28
N ASP A 62 -17.49 0.10 -21.89
CA ASP A 62 -18.52 -0.92 -21.99
C ASP A 62 -18.11 -2.04 -22.96
N GLU A 63 -17.42 -1.71 -24.05
CA GLU A 63 -16.82 -2.69 -24.98
C GLU A 63 -15.74 -3.54 -24.28
N ILE A 64 -14.86 -2.93 -23.49
CA ILE A 64 -13.86 -3.66 -22.69
C ILE A 64 -14.54 -4.58 -21.68
N ARG A 65 -15.58 -4.11 -20.99
CA ARG A 65 -16.31 -4.93 -20.00
C ARG A 65 -16.97 -6.14 -20.66
N ALA A 66 -17.57 -5.95 -21.83
CA ALA A 66 -18.19 -7.04 -22.60
C ALA A 66 -17.14 -8.09 -23.03
N ALA A 67 -16.03 -7.64 -23.62
CA ALA A 67 -14.95 -8.53 -24.05
C ALA A 67 -14.32 -9.33 -22.89
N VAL A 68 -14.14 -8.69 -21.73
CA VAL A 68 -13.62 -9.37 -20.53
C VAL A 68 -14.64 -10.37 -19.98
N ALA A 69 -15.93 -10.03 -19.97
CA ALA A 69 -16.97 -10.95 -19.52
C ALA A 69 -17.09 -12.18 -20.41
N GLU A 70 -16.97 -12.00 -21.73
CA GLU A 70 -16.95 -13.09 -22.71
C GLU A 70 -15.72 -13.99 -22.50
N ALA A 71 -14.53 -13.42 -22.40
CA ALA A 71 -13.30 -14.19 -22.16
C ALA A 71 -13.34 -14.98 -20.83
N LEU A 72 -13.88 -14.40 -19.76
CA LEU A 72 -14.05 -15.10 -18.48
C LEU A 72 -15.12 -16.21 -18.55
N ALA A 73 -16.17 -16.02 -19.35
CA ALA A 73 -17.18 -17.04 -19.56
C ALA A 73 -16.62 -18.24 -20.31
N GLU A 74 -15.82 -18.00 -21.36
CA GLU A 74 -15.12 -19.07 -22.09
C GLU A 74 -14.14 -19.84 -21.19
N GLU A 75 -13.36 -19.14 -20.37
CA GLU A 75 -12.42 -19.78 -19.44
C GLU A 75 -13.16 -20.66 -18.42
N ARG A 76 -14.23 -20.12 -17.82
CA ARG A 76 -15.08 -20.87 -16.88
C ARG A 76 -15.70 -22.11 -17.54
N GLU A 77 -16.13 -22.03 -18.79
CA GLU A 77 -16.70 -23.18 -19.50
C GLU A 77 -15.65 -24.27 -19.71
N ARG A 78 -14.38 -23.90 -20.00
CA ARG A 78 -13.27 -24.85 -20.08
C ARG A 78 -13.00 -25.50 -18.73
N GLU A 79 -12.90 -24.74 -17.64
CA GLU A 79 -12.74 -25.29 -16.29
C GLU A 79 -13.89 -26.24 -15.91
N LEU A 80 -15.14 -25.88 -16.23
CA LEU A 80 -16.29 -26.74 -15.98
C LEU A 80 -16.31 -27.98 -16.87
N ALA A 81 -15.78 -27.90 -18.09
CA ALA A 81 -15.63 -29.07 -18.97
C ALA A 81 -14.56 -30.03 -18.44
N GLU A 82 -13.42 -29.51 -17.98
CA GLU A 82 -12.37 -30.29 -17.34
C GLU A 82 -12.85 -30.93 -16.04
N ALA A 83 -13.57 -30.18 -15.20
CA ALA A 83 -14.17 -30.72 -13.98
C ALA A 83 -15.17 -31.84 -14.30
N ARG A 84 -16.04 -31.65 -15.31
CA ARG A 84 -16.96 -32.70 -15.76
C ARG A 84 -16.23 -33.93 -16.28
N ALA A 85 -15.15 -33.75 -17.05
CA ALA A 85 -14.35 -34.85 -17.57
C ALA A 85 -13.62 -35.60 -16.44
N PHE A 86 -13.08 -34.87 -15.46
CA PHE A 86 -12.46 -35.43 -14.27
C PHE A 86 -13.45 -36.28 -13.47
N TRP A 87 -14.65 -35.76 -13.20
CA TRP A 87 -15.69 -36.50 -12.48
C TRP A 87 -16.21 -37.70 -13.26
N ALA A 88 -16.41 -37.57 -14.57
CA ALA A 88 -16.79 -38.70 -15.42
C ALA A 88 -15.70 -39.80 -15.43
N ALA A 89 -14.43 -39.42 -15.46
CA ALA A 89 -13.31 -40.36 -15.36
C ALA A 89 -13.27 -41.04 -13.98
N GLN A 90 -13.53 -40.29 -12.89
CA GLN A 90 -13.62 -40.85 -11.55
C GLN A 90 -14.80 -41.82 -11.43
N GLU A 91 -15.99 -41.47 -11.92
CA GLU A 91 -17.17 -42.36 -11.88
C GLU A 91 -16.98 -43.61 -12.73
N SER A 92 -16.27 -43.50 -13.87
CA SER A 92 -15.88 -44.67 -14.66
C SER A 92 -14.89 -45.58 -13.92
N ARG A 93 -13.97 -44.99 -13.13
CA ARG A 93 -13.04 -45.72 -12.27
C ARG A 93 -13.77 -46.36 -11.10
N ASP A 94 -14.64 -45.64 -10.38
CA ASP A 94 -15.47 -46.19 -9.30
C ASP A 94 -16.40 -47.31 -9.81
N GLY A 95 -16.88 -47.23 -11.05
CA GLY A 95 -17.65 -48.31 -11.69
C GLY A 95 -16.81 -49.53 -12.12
N SER A 96 -15.54 -49.33 -12.47
CA SER A 96 -14.61 -50.41 -12.86
C SER A 96 -13.84 -51.03 -11.69
N ASP A 97 -13.62 -50.24 -10.64
CA ASP A 97 -12.86 -50.53 -9.44
C ASP A 97 -13.79 -50.67 -8.23
N ALA A 98 -15.12 -50.70 -8.45
CA ALA A 98 -16.07 -51.31 -7.55
C ALA A 98 -15.52 -52.72 -7.29
N PRO A 99 -14.88 -52.95 -6.14
CA PRO A 99 -14.38 -54.26 -5.88
C PRO A 99 -15.64 -55.11 -5.82
N SER A 100 -15.68 -56.18 -6.62
CA SER A 100 -16.29 -57.40 -6.10
C SER A 100 -15.53 -57.68 -4.81
N LEU A 101 -15.98 -57.06 -3.72
CA LEU A 101 -15.33 -57.02 -2.42
C LEU A 101 -15.58 -58.42 -1.83
N LEU A 102 -14.85 -59.39 -2.39
CA LEU A 102 -14.86 -60.84 -2.13
C LEU A 102 -15.87 -61.70 -2.92
N GLY A 103 -16.33 -61.28 -4.10
CA GLY A 103 -17.15 -62.15 -4.97
C GLY A 103 -18.47 -62.64 -4.33
N LEU A 104 -19.01 -61.87 -3.38
CA LEU A 104 -20.26 -62.16 -2.70
C LEU A 104 -21.37 -61.23 -3.21
N PRO A 105 -22.61 -61.74 -3.36
CA PRO A 105 -23.74 -60.90 -3.75
C PRO A 105 -24.02 -59.87 -2.66
N ASP A 106 -24.53 -58.71 -3.08
CA ASP A 106 -24.82 -57.46 -2.36
C ASP A 106 -25.78 -57.56 -1.15
N SER A 107 -26.03 -58.77 -0.65
CA SER A 107 -27.04 -59.08 0.38
C SER A 107 -26.45 -59.29 1.79
N GLU A 108 -25.13 -59.22 1.98
CA GLU A 108 -24.50 -59.39 3.31
C GLU A 108 -23.49 -58.28 3.62
N LEU A 109 -23.99 -57.04 3.73
CA LEU A 109 -23.27 -55.94 4.37
C LEU A 109 -23.16 -56.22 5.88
N PHE A 110 -22.18 -57.03 6.28
CA PHE A 110 -21.77 -57.17 7.67
C PHE A 110 -21.01 -55.92 8.11
N LEU A 111 -21.68 -55.06 8.89
CA LEU A 111 -21.02 -53.99 9.65
C LEU A 111 -20.14 -54.63 10.74
N PRO A 112 -18.81 -54.38 10.76
CA PRO A 112 -17.93 -54.96 11.76
C PRO A 112 -18.35 -54.48 13.15
N ARG A 113 -18.38 -55.41 14.11
CA ARG A 113 -18.69 -55.08 15.50
C ARG A 113 -17.38 -54.74 16.21
N GLN A 114 -17.47 -53.91 17.24
CA GLN A 114 -16.31 -53.40 17.99
C GLN A 114 -15.36 -54.49 18.55
N ALA A 115 -15.82 -55.75 18.60
CA ALA A 115 -15.03 -56.92 18.99
C ALA A 115 -13.98 -57.34 17.94
N ASP A 116 -14.17 -56.99 16.67
CA ASP A 116 -13.30 -57.38 15.56
C ASP A 116 -11.99 -56.55 15.51
N PHE A 117 -11.89 -55.50 16.34
CA PHE A 117 -10.71 -54.64 16.46
C PHE A 117 -9.77 -55.02 17.62
N VAL A 118 -10.08 -56.06 18.40
CA VAL A 118 -9.21 -56.54 19.48
C VAL A 118 -8.06 -57.34 18.88
N GLY A 119 -6.86 -56.75 18.85
CA GLY A 119 -5.60 -57.44 18.47
C GLY A 119 -4.87 -56.87 17.26
N LEU A 120 -5.36 -55.78 16.65
CA LEU A 120 -4.63 -55.07 15.60
C LEU A 120 -3.77 -53.95 16.23
N GLU A 121 -2.45 -54.18 16.31
CA GLU A 121 -1.47 -53.15 16.66
C GLU A 121 -1.44 -52.05 15.56
N PRO A 122 -1.35 -50.76 15.93
CA PRO A 122 -1.31 -49.68 14.97
C PRO A 122 0.00 -49.75 14.16
N VAL A 123 -0.13 -49.91 12.85
CA VAL A 123 1.01 -49.78 11.93
C VAL A 123 1.49 -48.33 12.01
N ALA A 124 2.66 -48.14 12.61
CA ALA A 124 3.35 -46.86 12.62
C ALA A 124 3.60 -46.43 11.17
N GLU A 125 3.17 -45.20 10.87
CA GLU A 125 3.40 -44.51 9.61
C GLU A 125 4.89 -44.60 9.28
N HIS A 126 5.23 -45.34 8.22
CA HIS A 126 6.59 -45.37 7.70
C HIS A 126 6.94 -43.93 7.29
N GLY A 127 7.94 -43.37 7.96
CA GLY A 127 8.50 -42.08 7.61
C GLY A 127 8.90 -42.10 6.14
N ALA A 128 8.24 -41.26 5.34
CA ALA A 128 8.51 -41.12 3.92
C ALA A 128 10.00 -40.81 3.73
N ASP A 129 10.63 -41.68 2.94
CA ASP A 129 12.06 -41.73 2.69
C ASP A 129 12.61 -40.40 2.19
N ALA A 130 13.79 -40.03 2.72
CA ALA A 130 14.62 -38.94 2.21
C ALA A 130 15.17 -39.18 0.79
N ASP A 131 14.82 -40.31 0.16
CA ASP A 131 15.35 -40.77 -1.13
C ASP A 131 14.35 -40.60 -2.31
N GLU A 132 13.12 -40.11 -2.06
CA GLU A 132 12.12 -39.91 -3.12
C GLU A 132 12.36 -38.64 -3.97
N PHE A 133 13.34 -37.80 -3.62
CA PHE A 133 13.63 -36.52 -4.30
C PHE A 133 14.96 -36.50 -5.07
N ALA A 134 15.62 -37.65 -5.24
CA ALA A 134 16.91 -37.75 -5.92
C ALA A 134 16.87 -37.42 -7.44
N GLY A 135 15.68 -37.14 -8.00
CA GLY A 135 15.48 -36.78 -9.41
C GLY A 135 15.05 -35.33 -9.66
N ASP A 136 14.89 -34.50 -8.62
CA ASP A 136 14.35 -33.15 -8.78
C ASP A 136 15.37 -32.18 -9.42
N SER A 137 14.92 -31.45 -10.44
CA SER A 137 15.68 -30.37 -11.09
C SER A 137 16.20 -29.36 -10.06
N PRO A 138 17.40 -28.78 -10.24
CA PRO A 138 17.99 -27.81 -9.30
C PRO A 138 17.08 -26.61 -8.99
N GLU A 139 16.19 -26.23 -9.91
CA GLU A 139 15.18 -25.18 -9.68
C GLU A 139 14.08 -25.60 -8.71
N LEU A 140 13.68 -26.86 -8.71
CA LEU A 140 12.62 -27.40 -7.84
C LEU A 140 13.16 -27.60 -6.41
N ALA A 141 14.42 -28.03 -6.29
CA ALA A 141 15.15 -28.02 -5.04
C ALA A 141 15.34 -26.59 -4.48
N ALA A 142 15.64 -25.61 -5.34
CA ALA A 142 15.74 -24.20 -4.94
C ALA A 142 14.38 -23.60 -4.53
N ALA A 143 13.28 -23.98 -5.18
CA ALA A 143 11.94 -23.55 -4.82
C ALA A 143 11.50 -24.12 -3.46
N ARG A 144 11.82 -25.37 -3.15
CA ARG A 144 11.55 -25.98 -1.83
C ARG A 144 12.34 -25.31 -0.70
N ARG A 145 13.59 -24.92 -0.95
CA ARG A 145 14.41 -24.13 0.00
C ARG A 145 13.84 -22.73 0.29
N ARG A 146 12.90 -22.25 -0.52
CA ARG A 146 12.18 -20.98 -0.30
C ARG A 146 10.89 -21.15 0.51
N HIS A 147 10.50 -22.38 0.87
CA HIS A 147 9.30 -22.63 1.67
C HIS A 147 9.59 -22.41 3.17
N PRO A 148 8.73 -21.69 3.93
CA PRO A 148 8.96 -21.38 5.34
C PRO A 148 9.17 -22.59 6.26
N SER A 149 8.68 -23.75 5.85
CA SER A 149 8.82 -25.02 6.59
C SER A 149 10.16 -25.73 6.38
N HIS A 150 11.01 -25.23 5.46
CA HIS A 150 12.28 -25.86 5.14
C HIS A 150 13.35 -25.47 6.17
N PRO A 151 14.19 -26.40 6.67
CA PRO A 151 15.18 -26.11 7.73
C PRO A 151 16.23 -25.07 7.31
N ASP A 152 16.56 -25.01 6.02
CA ASP A 152 17.48 -24.01 5.46
C ASP A 152 16.80 -22.68 5.05
N PHE A 153 15.51 -22.49 5.37
CA PHE A 153 14.82 -21.24 5.09
C PHE A 153 15.35 -20.13 6.01
N VAL A 154 16.18 -19.25 5.44
CA VAL A 154 16.55 -18.00 6.07
C VAL A 154 15.57 -16.94 5.57
N PRO A 155 14.71 -16.36 6.43
CA PRO A 155 13.86 -15.25 6.03
C PRO A 155 14.76 -14.15 5.48
N VAL A 156 14.63 -13.84 4.19
CA VAL A 156 15.29 -12.67 3.62
C VAL A 156 14.69 -11.49 4.36
N ALA A 157 15.48 -10.83 5.20
CA ALA A 157 15.07 -9.63 5.90
C ALA A 157 14.62 -8.64 4.83
N SER A 158 13.31 -8.49 4.69
CA SER A 158 12.72 -7.57 3.74
C SER A 158 13.22 -6.16 4.10
N PRO A 159 13.53 -5.28 3.13
CA PRO A 159 14.08 -3.94 3.38
C PRO A 159 13.20 -3.02 4.27
N VAL A 160 12.06 -3.54 4.75
CA VAL A 160 11.03 -2.95 5.61
C VAL A 160 11.57 -2.27 6.88
N VAL A 161 12.73 -2.65 7.41
CA VAL A 161 13.31 -1.98 8.59
C VAL A 161 13.61 -0.50 8.31
N ASN A 162 14.08 -0.17 7.09
CA ASN A 162 14.32 1.22 6.70
C ASN A 162 13.03 2.00 6.44
N ASP A 163 11.92 1.33 6.12
CA ASP A 163 10.65 2.02 5.82
C ASP A 163 10.01 2.62 7.07
N HIS A 164 10.19 1.98 8.24
CA HIS A 164 9.67 2.50 9.50
C HIS A 164 10.39 3.79 9.92
N GLU A 165 11.73 3.77 9.95
CA GLU A 165 12.54 4.95 10.33
C GLU A 165 12.31 6.11 9.36
N ARG A 166 12.25 5.83 8.05
CA ARG A 166 11.90 6.84 7.05
C ARG A 166 10.51 7.40 7.28
N THR A 167 9.51 6.55 7.52
CA THR A 167 8.14 7.00 7.78
C THR A 167 8.07 7.90 9.01
N VAL A 168 8.74 7.52 10.11
CA VAL A 168 8.77 8.33 11.33
C VAL A 168 9.43 9.68 11.07
N ALA A 169 10.59 9.71 10.39
CA ALA A 169 11.26 10.96 10.04
C ALA A 169 10.39 11.87 9.15
N THR A 170 9.70 11.31 8.16
CA THR A 170 8.79 12.07 7.31
C THR A 170 7.57 12.60 8.08
N LEU A 171 7.00 11.83 9.02
CA LEU A 171 5.91 12.30 9.86
C LEU A 171 6.34 13.44 10.81
N GLU A 172 7.55 13.35 11.36
CA GLU A 172 8.13 14.42 12.17
C GLU A 172 8.39 15.69 11.34
N GLU A 173 8.90 15.54 10.13
CA GLU A 173 9.13 16.65 9.21
C GLU A 173 7.83 17.34 8.82
N LEU A 174 6.79 16.59 8.41
CA LEU A 174 5.45 17.11 8.12
C LEU A 174 4.84 17.88 9.30
N ALA A 175 5.04 17.36 10.52
CA ALA A 175 4.54 18.02 11.72
C ALA A 175 5.33 19.29 12.07
N ALA A 176 6.64 19.28 11.88
CA ALA A 176 7.51 20.43 12.13
C ALA A 176 7.30 21.55 11.11
N SER A 177 7.15 21.19 9.83
CA SER A 177 6.87 22.13 8.74
C SER A 177 5.43 22.65 8.78
N ARG A 178 4.53 21.94 9.48
CA ARG A 178 3.08 22.15 9.44
C ARG A 178 2.55 22.13 8.01
N THR A 179 3.03 21.18 7.20
CA THR A 179 2.55 21.05 5.83
C THR A 179 1.03 20.82 5.84
N GLU A 180 0.32 21.60 5.03
CA GLU A 180 -1.13 21.50 4.86
C GLU A 180 -1.51 20.21 4.14
N LEU A 181 -2.57 19.58 4.62
CA LEU A 181 -3.22 18.48 3.94
C LEU A 181 -3.98 19.04 2.73
N ALA A 182 -3.77 18.44 1.57
CA ALA A 182 -4.33 18.88 0.30
C ALA A 182 -5.47 17.98 -0.19
N ASP A 183 -5.39 16.66 0.06
CA ASP A 183 -6.38 15.69 -0.38
C ASP A 183 -6.46 14.49 0.57
N VAL A 184 -7.65 13.90 0.70
CA VAL A 184 -7.89 12.66 1.45
C VAL A 184 -8.78 11.74 0.64
N ARG A 185 -8.30 10.52 0.39
CA ARG A 185 -8.96 9.49 -0.40
C ARG A 185 -9.17 8.26 0.47
N PRO A 186 -10.35 8.13 1.11
CA PRO A 186 -10.67 6.93 1.87
C PRO A 186 -10.78 5.72 0.94
N GLY A 187 -10.23 4.59 1.38
CA GLY A 187 -10.26 3.35 0.62
C GLY A 187 -11.65 2.70 0.61
N PRO A 188 -11.98 1.91 -0.44
CA PRO A 188 -13.15 1.06 -0.39
C PRO A 188 -13.02 0.11 0.82
N LEU A 189 -14.08 0.06 1.63
CA LEU A 189 -14.17 -0.77 2.84
C LEU A 189 -13.16 -0.43 3.95
N GLY A 190 -12.50 0.74 3.90
CA GLY A 190 -11.54 1.16 4.95
C GLY A 190 -10.26 0.34 4.98
N THR A 191 -9.88 -0.27 3.85
CA THR A 191 -8.66 -1.09 3.76
C THR A 191 -7.40 -0.25 3.62
N LEU A 192 -7.48 0.86 2.88
CA LEU A 192 -6.34 1.73 2.61
C LEU A 192 -6.81 3.17 2.41
N ASP A 193 -6.45 4.07 3.32
CA ASP A 193 -6.68 5.49 3.12
C ASP A 193 -5.41 6.18 2.63
N VAL A 194 -5.56 7.11 1.68
CA VAL A 194 -4.45 7.88 1.11
C VAL A 194 -4.63 9.36 1.41
N TYR A 195 -3.61 9.98 1.99
CA TYR A 195 -3.58 11.39 2.37
C TYR A 195 -2.47 12.08 1.61
N VAL A 196 -2.76 13.21 0.98
CA VAL A 196 -1.79 13.96 0.17
C VAL A 196 -1.58 15.32 0.81
N PHE A 197 -0.32 15.69 1.02
CA PHE A 197 0.09 16.97 1.58
C PHE A 197 0.49 17.95 0.48
N ALA A 198 0.51 19.24 0.80
CA ALA A 198 0.81 20.32 -0.14
C ALA A 198 2.25 20.28 -0.71
N ASP A 199 3.18 19.64 0.00
CA ASP A 199 4.55 19.40 -0.47
C ASP A 199 4.68 18.21 -1.43
N GLY A 200 3.57 17.49 -1.68
CA GLY A 200 3.54 16.29 -2.51
C GLY A 200 3.66 14.99 -1.71
N THR A 201 3.94 15.05 -0.41
CA THR A 201 4.05 13.85 0.42
C THR A 201 2.72 13.11 0.48
N THR A 202 2.80 11.79 0.37
CA THR A 202 1.66 10.88 0.45
C THR A 202 1.78 9.97 1.67
N LEU A 203 0.70 9.85 2.45
CA LEU A 203 0.58 8.87 3.51
C LEU A 203 -0.45 7.81 3.13
N CYS A 204 -0.03 6.57 3.12
CA CYS A 204 -0.87 5.40 2.94
C CYS A 204 -1.09 4.73 4.31
N MET A 205 -2.34 4.59 4.73
CA MET A 205 -2.70 4.07 6.06
C MET A 205 -3.55 2.81 5.96
N THR A 206 -3.20 1.77 6.72
CA THR A 206 -3.92 0.50 6.79
C THR A 206 -4.02 -0.01 8.23
N PRO A 207 -5.20 -0.46 8.71
CA PRO A 207 -6.51 -0.20 8.11
C PRO A 207 -6.84 1.30 8.15
N GLY A 208 -7.64 1.74 7.19
CA GLY A 208 -8.17 3.10 7.13
C GLY A 208 -9.31 3.33 8.12
N HIS A 209 -9.41 4.53 8.69
CA HIS A 209 -10.51 4.92 9.58
C HIS A 209 -11.49 5.80 8.81
N ARG A 210 -12.48 5.16 8.19
CA ARG A 210 -13.40 5.81 7.23
C ARG A 210 -14.06 7.08 7.77
N GLU A 211 -14.60 7.06 8.98
CA GLU A 211 -15.28 8.23 9.56
C GLU A 211 -14.31 9.42 9.70
N THR A 212 -13.08 9.16 10.10
CA THR A 212 -12.08 10.22 10.25
C THR A 212 -11.58 10.74 8.91
N ALA A 213 -11.35 9.83 7.95
CA ALA A 213 -10.98 10.19 6.59
C ALA A 213 -12.07 11.03 5.91
N GLU A 214 -13.35 10.66 6.09
CA GLU A 214 -14.50 11.41 5.58
C GLU A 214 -14.63 12.78 6.25
N ARG A 215 -14.37 12.89 7.55
CA ARG A 215 -14.37 14.16 8.28
C ARG A 215 -13.26 15.10 7.79
N LEU A 216 -12.04 14.61 7.61
CA LEU A 216 -10.94 15.40 7.04
C LEU A 216 -11.22 15.80 5.59
N ALA A 217 -11.77 14.90 4.77
CA ALA A 217 -12.20 15.21 3.41
C ALA A 217 -13.35 16.24 3.37
N ALA A 218 -14.26 16.23 4.35
CA ALA A 218 -15.31 17.22 4.47
C ALA A 218 -14.74 18.61 4.85
N ALA A 219 -13.79 18.65 5.78
CA ALA A 219 -13.10 19.88 6.16
C ALA A 219 -12.33 20.52 5.00
N LEU A 220 -11.60 19.71 4.22
CA LEU A 220 -10.93 20.17 3.00
C LEU A 220 -11.92 20.78 2.00
N ARG A 221 -13.09 20.14 1.81
CA ARG A 221 -14.16 20.67 0.96
C ARG A 221 -14.78 21.96 1.51
N ALA A 222 -14.76 22.16 2.83
CA ALA A 222 -15.19 23.39 3.47
C ALA A 222 -14.15 24.53 3.37
N GLY A 223 -12.96 24.25 2.84
CA GLY A 223 -11.86 25.21 2.69
C GLY A 223 -10.97 25.33 3.93
N GLU A 224 -11.08 24.40 4.87
CA GLU A 224 -10.13 24.29 5.98
C GLU A 224 -8.82 23.65 5.50
N THR A 225 -7.72 23.95 6.20
CA THR A 225 -6.39 23.40 5.90
C THR A 225 -5.89 22.56 7.09
N PRO A 226 -6.30 21.28 7.18
CA PRO A 226 -5.82 20.41 8.24
C PRO A 226 -4.31 20.26 8.18
N ILE A 227 -3.62 20.28 9.32
CA ILE A 227 -2.18 20.02 9.40
C ILE A 227 -1.93 18.84 10.34
N LEU A 228 -0.89 18.06 10.05
CA LEU A 228 -0.40 17.05 10.97
C LEU A 228 0.30 17.75 12.14
N LEU A 229 -0.13 17.48 13.36
CA LEU A 229 0.53 17.99 14.57
C LEU A 229 1.61 17.04 15.08
N GLY A 230 1.50 15.76 14.75
CA GLY A 230 2.45 14.75 15.17
C GLY A 230 1.91 13.35 14.92
N GLY A 231 2.84 12.42 14.74
CA GLY A 231 2.60 11.00 14.71
C GLY A 231 3.51 10.30 15.71
N SER A 232 2.99 9.29 16.40
CA SER A 232 3.81 8.36 17.20
C SER A 232 3.51 6.94 16.78
N GLY A 233 4.56 6.11 16.68
CA GLY A 233 4.43 4.70 16.37
C GLY A 233 5.05 3.80 17.44
N ILE A 234 4.37 2.71 17.81
CA ILE A 234 4.90 1.65 18.67
C ILE A 234 4.60 0.31 18.02
N SER A 235 5.64 -0.51 17.80
CA SER A 235 5.50 -1.89 17.29
C SER A 235 4.68 -1.99 16.00
N GLY A 236 4.83 -1.01 15.11
CA GLY A 236 4.13 -0.95 13.82
C GLY A 236 2.81 -0.17 13.84
N ALA A 237 2.13 -0.06 14.99
CA ALA A 237 0.91 0.74 15.11
C ALA A 237 1.25 2.23 15.23
N TYR A 238 0.42 3.08 14.63
CA TYR A 238 0.59 4.52 14.57
C TYR A 238 -0.64 5.26 15.10
N THR A 239 -0.39 6.35 15.80
CA THR A 239 -1.39 7.35 16.16
C THR A 239 -1.02 8.69 15.55
N LEU A 240 -1.88 9.24 14.71
CA LEU A 240 -1.69 10.52 14.05
C LEU A 240 -2.69 11.54 14.59
N THR A 241 -2.23 12.76 14.84
CA THR A 241 -3.08 13.87 15.28
C THR A 241 -3.11 14.95 14.22
N PHE A 242 -4.27 15.20 13.65
CA PHE A 242 -4.53 16.33 12.77
C PHE A 242 -5.25 17.43 13.55
N THR A 243 -4.95 18.68 13.23
CA THR A 243 -5.78 19.81 13.66
C THR A 243 -6.56 20.32 12.46
N CYS A 244 -7.82 20.66 12.71
CA CYS A 244 -8.79 21.09 11.72
C CYS A 244 -9.46 22.33 12.31
N GLY A 245 -8.90 23.51 12.02
CA GLY A 245 -9.25 24.73 12.77
C GLY A 245 -8.97 24.57 14.27
N GLU A 246 -10.03 24.66 15.09
CA GLU A 246 -9.96 24.49 16.55
C GLU A 246 -10.11 23.02 17.00
N GLU A 247 -10.56 22.14 16.11
CA GLU A 247 -10.81 20.74 16.44
C GLU A 247 -9.57 19.87 16.22
N LYS A 248 -9.44 18.82 17.04
CA LYS A 248 -8.41 17.79 16.89
C LYS A 248 -9.02 16.49 16.43
N VAL A 249 -8.37 15.90 15.44
CA VAL A 249 -8.79 14.67 14.80
C VAL A 249 -7.70 13.64 15.00
N TYR A 250 -8.06 12.49 15.55
CA TYR A 250 -7.13 11.42 15.89
C TYR A 250 -7.37 10.22 14.97
N ILE A 251 -6.30 9.67 14.42
CA ILE A 251 -6.33 8.48 13.57
C ILE A 251 -5.43 7.42 14.20
N LEU A 252 -5.95 6.19 14.25
CA LEU A 252 -5.19 5.00 14.61
C LEU A 252 -5.04 4.13 13.36
N ALA A 253 -3.82 3.68 13.07
CA ALA A 253 -3.51 2.84 11.92
C ALA A 253 -2.50 1.77 12.31
N ASP A 254 -2.64 0.55 11.80
CA ASP A 254 -1.70 -0.56 12.06
C ASP A 254 -0.43 -0.43 11.21
N ARG A 255 -0.50 0.34 10.13
CA ARG A 255 0.62 0.60 9.24
C ARG A 255 0.45 1.95 8.57
N VAL A 256 1.52 2.74 8.58
CA VAL A 256 1.63 3.97 7.82
C VAL A 256 2.86 3.85 6.94
N ILE A 257 2.73 4.26 5.69
CA ILE A 257 3.84 4.41 4.75
C ILE A 257 3.82 5.85 4.28
N ALA A 258 4.92 6.56 4.51
CA ALA A 258 5.13 7.90 3.99
C ALA A 258 6.05 7.86 2.77
N SER A 259 5.63 8.51 1.69
CA SER A 259 6.46 8.68 0.50
C SER A 259 6.30 10.09 -0.05
N LEU A 260 7.42 10.77 -0.26
CA LEU A 260 7.54 11.99 -1.04
C LEU A 260 7.77 11.63 -2.52
#